data_AF-A0AAD1W8K9-F1
#
_entry.id   AF-A0AAD1W8K9-F1
#
_cell.length_a   1.000
_cell.length_b   1.000
_cell.length_c   1.000
_cell.angle_alpha   90.00
_cell.angle_beta   90.00
_cell.angle_gamma   90.00
#
_symmetry.space_group_name_H-M   'P 1'
#
loop_
_entity.id
_entity.type
_entity.pdbx_description
1 polymer ?
#
loop_
_entity_poly.entity_id
_entity_poly.type
_entity_poly.pdbx_seq_one_letter_code
_entity_poly.pdbx_strand_id
1 'polypeptide(L)'
;MKGVWKKLCPQLFGTNVEGFEEPAEIVQQNTEPIVTLANRLDLDVIATDINDLLEAHKEELTNADLLDMEEQEEVEEVEDVPAPETPVHFFTLKGIEEAFQHIEKAINIFESQDSNFERSTKVARDLRNANACYKEIYNEKEKNVLEANHYHSLSTESCCD
;
A
#
# COMPACT_ATOMS: atom_id res chain seq x y z
N MET A 1 23.07 -5.75 -8.16
CA MET A 1 21.59 -5.83 -8.16
C MET A 1 20.98 -7.13 -8.72
N LYS A 2 21.59 -7.85 -9.68
CA LYS A 2 20.97 -9.09 -10.25
C LYS A 2 20.75 -10.26 -9.27
N GLY A 3 21.35 -10.24 -8.08
CA GLY A 3 21.34 -11.37 -7.13
C GLY A 3 20.28 -11.34 -6.02
N VAL A 4 19.83 -10.15 -5.59
CA VAL A 4 18.93 -10.01 -4.43
C VAL A 4 17.47 -10.13 -4.84
N TRP A 5 17.07 -9.47 -5.93
CA TRP A 5 15.71 -9.55 -6.49
C TRP A 5 15.31 -10.96 -6.89
N LYS A 6 16.27 -11.78 -7.32
CA LYS A 6 16.03 -13.21 -7.62
C LYS A 6 15.64 -14.02 -6.39
N LYS A 7 16.13 -13.65 -5.20
CA LYS A 7 15.78 -14.30 -3.93
C LYS A 7 14.46 -13.79 -3.37
N LEU A 8 14.18 -12.51 -3.55
CA LEU A 8 12.95 -11.87 -3.05
C LEU A 8 11.74 -12.17 -3.93
N CYS A 9 11.93 -12.33 -5.24
CA CYS A 9 10.85 -12.61 -6.19
C CYS A 9 11.23 -13.70 -7.21
N PRO A 10 11.47 -14.95 -6.76
CA PRO A 10 11.91 -16.04 -7.63
C PRO A 10 10.95 -16.35 -8.79
N GLN A 11 9.65 -16.04 -8.64
CA GLN A 11 8.62 -16.19 -9.67
C GLN A 11 8.83 -15.28 -10.89
N LEU A 12 9.49 -14.14 -10.75
CA LEU A 12 9.75 -13.20 -11.85
C LEU A 12 11.02 -13.56 -12.65
N PHE A 13 11.92 -14.37 -12.07
CA PHE A 13 13.26 -14.64 -12.61
C PHE A 13 13.53 -16.15 -12.78
N GLY A 14 12.48 -16.96 -12.85
CA GLY A 14 12.49 -18.43 -12.68
C GLY A 14 13.04 -19.26 -13.84
N THR A 15 13.28 -18.68 -15.01
CA THR A 15 13.98 -19.31 -16.13
C THR A 15 14.77 -18.22 -16.83
N ASN A 16 15.98 -18.52 -17.33
CA ASN A 16 16.85 -17.61 -18.08
C ASN A 16 16.07 -16.43 -18.69
N VAL A 17 16.33 -15.23 -18.19
CA VAL A 17 15.82 -13.98 -18.77
C VAL A 17 16.54 -13.70 -20.09
N GLU A 18 16.41 -14.62 -21.05
CA GLU A 18 16.75 -14.42 -22.45
C GLU A 18 15.72 -13.43 -22.99
N GLY A 19 16.09 -12.15 -23.03
CA GLY A 19 15.20 -11.07 -23.45
C GLY A 19 15.35 -9.76 -22.67
N PHE A 20 16.21 -9.69 -21.65
CA PHE A 20 16.71 -8.37 -21.24
C PHE A 20 17.67 -7.88 -22.32
N GLU A 21 17.16 -7.01 -23.19
CA GLU A 21 17.97 -6.19 -24.09
C GLU A 21 19.10 -5.52 -23.28
N GLU A 22 20.24 -5.28 -23.92
CA GLU A 22 21.37 -4.68 -23.23
C GLU A 22 20.92 -3.32 -22.66
N PRO A 23 21.22 -2.99 -21.39
CA PRO A 23 20.75 -1.75 -20.77
C PRO A 23 21.02 -0.50 -21.61
N ALA A 24 22.11 -0.49 -22.38
CA ALA A 24 22.46 0.58 -23.31
C ALA A 24 21.47 0.72 -24.49
N GLU A 25 20.98 -0.39 -25.05
CA GLU A 25 20.02 -0.39 -26.16
C GLU A 25 18.64 0.10 -25.69
N ILE A 26 18.20 -0.35 -24.52
CA ILE A 26 16.94 0.10 -23.90
C ILE A 26 16.96 1.60 -23.64
N VAL A 27 18.05 2.10 -23.06
CA VAL A 27 18.20 3.54 -22.80
C VAL A 27 18.13 4.30 -24.11
N GLN A 28 18.92 3.91 -25.11
CA GLN A 28 18.93 4.57 -26.41
C GLN A 28 17.55 4.60 -27.09
N GLN A 29 16.79 3.50 -27.01
CA GLN A 29 15.46 3.42 -27.62
C GLN A 29 14.43 4.33 -26.93
N ASN A 30 14.58 4.55 -25.63
CA ASN A 30 13.58 5.24 -24.81
C ASN A 30 13.91 6.71 -24.50
N THR A 31 15.15 7.16 -24.69
CA THR A 31 15.55 8.56 -24.43
C THR A 31 14.66 9.58 -25.16
N GLU A 32 14.47 9.44 -26.47
CA GLU A 32 13.66 10.38 -27.28
C GLU A 32 12.16 10.38 -26.91
N PRO A 33 11.50 9.21 -26.74
CA PRO A 33 10.14 9.15 -26.20
C PRO A 33 9.99 9.84 -24.84
N ILE A 34 10.94 9.65 -23.94
CA ILE A 34 10.92 10.24 -22.58
C ILE A 34 11.09 11.76 -22.66
N VAL A 35 12.06 12.26 -23.43
CA VAL A 35 12.27 13.70 -23.67
C VAL A 35 11.00 14.33 -24.24
N THR A 36 10.37 13.67 -25.22
CA THR A 36 9.13 14.15 -25.83
C THR A 36 7.99 14.22 -24.80
N LEU A 37 7.85 13.20 -23.94
CA LEU A 37 6.81 13.18 -22.91
C LEU A 37 7.06 14.24 -21.83
N ALA A 38 8.31 14.37 -21.38
CA ALA A 38 8.70 15.35 -20.36
C ALA A 38 8.45 16.79 -20.84
N ASN A 39 8.79 17.10 -22.08
CA ASN A 39 8.54 18.43 -22.66
C ASN A 39 7.05 18.68 -22.93
N ARG A 40 6.24 17.64 -23.16
CA ARG A 40 4.76 17.77 -23.17
C ARG A 40 4.17 18.09 -21.79
N LEU A 41 4.91 17.81 -20.73
CA LEU A 41 4.57 18.12 -19.34
C LEU A 41 5.27 19.39 -18.85
N ASP A 42 5.87 20.18 -19.75
CA ASP A 42 6.61 21.41 -19.46
C ASP A 42 7.78 21.24 -18.48
N LEU A 43 8.46 20.08 -18.51
CA LEU A 43 9.59 19.76 -17.62
C LEU A 43 10.97 20.20 -18.16
N ASP A 44 11.04 20.73 -19.38
CA ASP A 44 12.27 21.22 -20.05
C ASP A 44 13.46 20.26 -19.95
N VAL A 45 13.25 19.00 -20.35
CA VAL A 45 14.26 17.93 -20.28
C VAL A 45 14.89 17.71 -21.64
N ILE A 46 16.21 17.58 -21.69
CA ILE A 46 16.97 17.19 -22.89
C ILE A 46 17.62 15.81 -22.73
N ALA A 47 18.00 15.21 -23.86
CA ALA A 47 18.54 13.85 -23.88
C ALA A 47 19.82 13.68 -23.02
N THR A 48 20.61 14.74 -22.84
CA THR A 48 21.79 14.70 -21.96
C THR A 48 21.42 14.58 -20.50
N ASP A 49 20.31 15.21 -20.05
CA ASP A 49 19.89 15.15 -18.65
C ASP A 49 19.56 13.71 -18.22
N ILE A 50 18.99 12.92 -19.15
CA ILE A 50 18.71 11.50 -18.91
C ILE A 50 20.01 10.71 -18.75
N ASN A 51 21.01 10.99 -19.57
CA ASN A 51 22.32 10.32 -19.47
C ASN A 51 23.06 10.73 -18.19
N ASP A 52 23.03 12.01 -17.83
CA ASP A 52 23.66 12.53 -16.62
C ASP A 52 23.01 11.92 -15.36
N LEU A 53 21.67 11.78 -15.36
CA LEU A 53 20.94 11.10 -14.30
C LEU A 53 21.34 9.62 -14.19
N LEU A 54 21.42 8.90 -15.30
CA LEU A 54 21.79 7.49 -15.31
C LEU A 54 23.23 7.28 -14.85
N GLU A 55 24.17 8.15 -15.23
CA GLU A 55 25.56 8.07 -14.80
C GLU A 55 25.71 8.44 -13.31
N ALA A 56 24.92 9.40 -12.80
CA ALA A 56 24.91 9.73 -11.37
C ALA A 56 24.46 8.55 -10.49
N HIS A 57 23.59 7.68 -11.01
CA HIS A 57 23.04 6.51 -10.30
C HIS A 57 23.55 5.17 -10.83
N LYS A 58 24.73 5.16 -11.47
CA LYS A 58 25.33 3.95 -12.04
C LYS A 58 25.89 3.00 -11.00
N GLU A 59 26.32 3.54 -9.86
CA GLU A 59 26.83 2.75 -8.75
C GLU A 59 25.67 2.03 -8.04
N GLU A 60 25.91 0.78 -7.64
CA GLU A 60 24.90 0.05 -6.88
C GLU A 60 24.80 0.63 -5.48
N LEU A 61 23.58 0.94 -5.05
CA LEU A 61 23.31 1.32 -3.66
C LEU A 61 23.85 0.27 -2.70
N THR A 62 24.59 0.74 -1.70
CA THR A 62 25.07 -0.10 -0.60
C THR A 62 24.00 -0.23 0.48
N ASN A 63 24.16 -1.20 1.38
CA ASN A 63 23.24 -1.34 2.52
C ASN A 63 23.30 -0.13 3.46
N ALA A 64 24.43 0.61 3.50
CA ALA A 64 24.54 1.83 4.28
C ALA A 64 23.73 2.96 3.63
N ASP A 65 23.83 3.12 2.30
CA ASP A 65 23.05 4.11 1.56
C ASP A 65 21.54 3.87 1.73
N LEU A 66 21.11 2.60 1.79
CA LEU A 66 19.70 2.26 2.04
C LEU A 66 19.23 2.64 3.44
N LEU A 67 20.08 2.51 4.47
CA LEU A 67 19.76 2.91 5.83
C LEU A 67 19.75 4.44 5.96
N ASP A 68 20.69 5.13 5.31
CA ASP A 68 20.74 6.59 5.30
C ASP A 68 19.52 7.19 4.59
N MET A 69 18.97 6.51 3.57
CA MET A 69 17.71 6.90 2.92
C MET A 69 16.50 6.71 3.84
N GLU A 70 16.44 5.63 4.63
CA GLU A 70 15.39 5.39 5.63
C GLU A 70 15.43 6.48 6.73
N GLU A 71 16.63 6.85 7.20
CA GLU A 71 16.80 7.95 8.15
C GLU A 71 16.45 9.33 7.54
N GLN A 72 16.69 9.56 6.25
CA GLN A 72 16.29 10.80 5.57
C GLN A 72 14.77 10.92 5.38
N GLU A 73 14.07 9.82 5.08
CA GLU A 73 12.61 9.78 5.06
C GLU A 73 12.01 10.15 6.43
N GLU A 74 12.61 9.67 7.53
CA GLU A 74 12.20 10.05 8.90
C GLU A 74 12.45 11.53 9.23
N VAL A 75 13.42 12.18 8.59
CA VAL A 75 13.78 13.59 8.84
C VAL A 75 12.97 14.56 7.97
N GLU A 76 12.62 14.19 6.73
CA GLU A 76 11.74 14.99 5.88
C GLU A 76 10.30 15.08 6.41
N GLU A 77 9.86 14.12 7.26
CA GLU A 77 8.60 14.24 8.02
C GLU A 77 8.61 15.37 9.06
N VAL A 78 9.78 15.94 9.41
CA VAL A 78 9.93 16.89 10.54
C VAL A 78 9.99 18.36 10.11
N GLU A 79 10.27 18.68 8.84
CA GLU A 79 10.44 20.07 8.36
C GLU A 79 9.35 20.58 7.39
N ASP A 80 8.22 19.91 7.25
CA ASP A 80 7.05 20.55 6.61
C ASP A 80 6.28 21.39 7.64
N VAL A 81 6.17 22.68 7.35
CA VAL A 81 5.31 23.63 8.08
C VAL A 81 3.93 22.98 8.24
N PRO A 82 3.26 23.00 9.41
CA PRO A 82 2.07 22.19 9.62
C PRO A 82 0.94 22.72 8.75
N ALA A 83 0.80 22.17 7.55
CA ALA A 83 -0.51 21.93 6.97
C ALA A 83 -1.30 21.15 8.04
N PRO A 84 -2.58 21.46 8.28
CA PRO A 84 -3.35 20.71 9.27
C PRO A 84 -3.27 19.24 8.88
N GLU A 85 -2.52 18.44 9.64
CA GLU A 85 -2.41 17.00 9.49
C GLU A 85 -3.84 16.49 9.39
N THR A 86 -4.26 16.09 8.19
CA THR A 86 -5.54 15.42 8.06
C THR A 86 -5.39 14.14 8.86
N PRO A 87 -6.15 13.96 9.96
CA PRO A 87 -5.94 12.83 10.84
C PRO A 87 -6.09 11.56 10.01
N VAL A 88 -5.04 10.73 10.01
CA VAL A 88 -5.08 9.45 9.32
C VAL A 88 -6.15 8.60 10.00
N HIS A 89 -7.25 8.38 9.29
CA HIS A 89 -8.37 7.63 9.83
C HIS A 89 -8.13 6.13 9.70
N PHE A 90 -7.80 5.51 10.83
CA PHE A 90 -7.70 4.06 10.93
C PHE A 90 -9.00 3.44 11.46
N PHE A 91 -9.38 2.30 10.91
CA PHE A 91 -10.45 1.50 11.49
C PHE A 91 -10.01 0.86 12.81
N THR A 92 -10.84 0.99 13.84
CA THR A 92 -10.73 0.23 15.09
C THR A 92 -11.76 -0.90 15.09
N LEU A 93 -11.46 -2.02 15.76
CA LEU A 93 -12.41 -3.15 15.87
C LEU A 93 -13.74 -2.68 16.44
N LYS A 94 -13.69 -1.93 17.55
CA LYS A 94 -14.87 -1.33 18.19
C LYS A 94 -15.62 -0.38 17.26
N GLY A 95 -14.92 0.46 16.49
CA GLY A 95 -15.56 1.38 15.55
C GLY A 95 -16.28 0.68 14.41
N ILE A 96 -15.70 -0.40 13.86
CA ILE A 96 -16.37 -1.21 12.83
C ILE A 96 -17.59 -1.94 13.44
N GLU A 97 -17.46 -2.49 14.64
CA GLU A 97 -18.57 -3.16 15.33
C GLU A 97 -19.76 -2.21 15.58
N GLU A 98 -19.48 -1.00 16.09
CA GLU A 98 -20.48 0.04 16.29
C GLU A 98 -21.17 0.42 14.98
N ALA A 99 -20.42 0.56 13.88
CA ALA A 99 -21.00 0.83 12.56
C ALA A 99 -21.96 -0.27 12.11
N PHE A 100 -21.60 -1.55 12.27
CA PHE A 100 -22.49 -2.66 11.95
C PHE A 100 -23.75 -2.69 12.80
N GLN A 101 -23.65 -2.39 14.10
CA GLN A 101 -24.82 -2.29 14.98
C GLN A 101 -25.78 -1.18 14.51
N HIS A 102 -25.24 -0.04 14.05
CA HIS A 102 -26.06 1.03 13.50
C HIS A 102 -26.76 0.65 12.20
N ILE A 103 -26.08 -0.08 11.31
CA ILE A 103 -26.68 -0.57 10.06
C ILE A 103 -27.83 -1.53 10.36
N GLU A 104 -27.62 -2.51 11.25
CA GLU A 104 -28.68 -3.46 11.61
C GLU A 104 -29.85 -2.77 12.32
N LYS A 105 -29.58 -1.75 13.16
CA LYS A 105 -30.64 -0.92 13.74
C LYS A 105 -31.46 -0.20 12.67
N ALA A 106 -30.81 0.37 11.65
CA ALA A 106 -31.50 1.02 10.54
C ALA A 106 -32.36 0.03 9.74
N ILE A 107 -31.83 -1.16 9.45
CA ILE A 107 -32.57 -2.24 8.78
C ILE A 107 -33.82 -2.62 9.56
N ASN A 108 -33.70 -2.87 10.87
CA ASN A 108 -34.82 -3.23 11.72
C ASN A 108 -35.92 -2.15 11.74
N ILE A 109 -35.52 -0.87 11.75
CA ILE A 109 -36.47 0.25 11.65
C ILE A 109 -37.22 0.18 10.31
N PHE A 110 -36.51 0.03 9.18
CA PHE A 110 -37.14 -0.04 7.87
C PHE A 110 -38.07 -1.25 7.74
N GLU A 111 -37.66 -2.43 8.20
CA GLU A 111 -38.51 -3.63 8.19
C GLU A 111 -39.77 -3.45 9.04
N SER A 112 -39.68 -2.74 10.17
CA SER A 112 -40.84 -2.49 11.05
C SER A 112 -41.81 -1.42 10.53
N GLN A 113 -41.30 -0.41 9.82
CA GLN A 113 -42.08 0.76 9.39
C GLN A 113 -42.59 0.63 7.95
N ASP A 114 -41.89 -0.12 7.10
CA ASP A 114 -42.25 -0.27 5.69
C ASP A 114 -43.28 -1.40 5.51
N SER A 115 -44.50 -1.03 5.11
CA SER A 115 -45.54 -2.01 4.80
C SER A 115 -45.22 -2.85 3.54
N ASN A 116 -44.27 -2.42 2.70
CA ASN A 116 -43.79 -3.19 1.57
C ASN A 116 -42.56 -4.02 1.98
N PHE A 117 -42.80 -5.28 2.32
CA PHE A 117 -41.77 -6.23 2.74
C PHE A 117 -40.69 -6.49 1.67
N GLU A 118 -41.07 -6.54 0.39
CA GLU A 118 -40.13 -6.81 -0.69
C GLU A 118 -39.13 -5.64 -0.84
N ARG A 119 -39.63 -4.41 -0.74
CA ARG A 119 -38.79 -3.20 -0.77
C ARG A 119 -37.85 -3.16 0.43
N SER A 120 -38.35 -3.36 1.65
CA SER A 120 -37.52 -3.30 2.86
C SER A 120 -36.46 -4.41 2.87
N THR A 121 -36.83 -5.63 2.50
CA THR A 121 -35.90 -6.77 2.38
C THR A 121 -34.82 -6.51 1.32
N LYS A 122 -35.20 -5.91 0.17
CA LYS A 122 -34.22 -5.54 -0.86
C LYS A 122 -33.20 -4.54 -0.31
N VAL A 123 -33.64 -3.50 0.38
CA VAL A 123 -32.76 -2.49 1.00
C VAL A 123 -31.85 -3.12 2.05
N ALA A 124 -32.37 -4.00 2.90
CA ALA A 124 -31.59 -4.71 3.91
C ALA A 124 -30.45 -5.53 3.29
N ARG A 125 -30.76 -6.28 2.22
CA ARG A 125 -29.76 -7.06 1.48
C ARG A 125 -28.72 -6.15 0.81
N ASP A 126 -29.16 -5.08 0.17
CA ASP A 126 -28.27 -4.17 -0.54
C ASP A 126 -27.31 -3.45 0.44
N LEU A 127 -27.79 -3.05 1.63
CA LEU A 127 -26.95 -2.50 2.71
C LEU A 127 -25.91 -3.50 3.21
N ARG A 128 -26.31 -4.74 3.49
CA ARG A 128 -25.36 -5.77 3.95
C ARG A 128 -24.31 -6.09 2.90
N ASN A 129 -24.71 -6.16 1.63
CA ASN A 129 -23.80 -6.41 0.52
C ASN A 129 -22.81 -5.25 0.32
N ALA A 130 -23.29 -4.01 0.35
CA ALA A 130 -22.44 -2.83 0.19
C ALA A 130 -21.39 -2.71 1.31
N ASN A 131 -21.72 -3.19 2.52
CA ASN A 131 -20.83 -3.13 3.68
C ASN A 131 -20.01 -4.42 3.88
N ALA A 132 -20.04 -5.38 2.95
CA ALA A 132 -19.34 -6.66 3.09
C ALA A 132 -17.80 -6.49 3.15
N CYS A 133 -17.25 -5.51 2.42
CA CYS A 133 -15.80 -5.21 2.45
C CYS A 133 -15.30 -4.85 3.86
N TYR A 134 -16.09 -4.13 4.65
CA TYR A 134 -15.71 -3.80 6.04
C TYR A 134 -15.69 -5.02 6.95
N LYS A 135 -16.39 -6.10 6.58
CA LYS A 135 -16.36 -7.37 7.32
C LYS A 135 -15.03 -8.09 7.10
N GLU A 136 -14.46 -7.98 5.91
CA GLU A 136 -13.12 -8.49 5.61
C GLU A 136 -12.07 -7.75 6.46
N ILE A 137 -12.14 -6.41 6.48
CA ILE A 137 -11.26 -5.57 7.32
C ILE A 137 -11.39 -5.91 8.81
N TYR A 138 -12.61 -6.15 9.30
CA TYR A 138 -12.84 -6.58 10.68
C TYR A 138 -12.14 -7.91 10.99
N ASN A 139 -12.33 -8.93 10.14
CA ASN A 139 -11.77 -10.26 10.33
C ASN A 139 -10.23 -10.23 10.31
N GLU A 140 -9.65 -9.45 9.40
CA GLU A 140 -8.19 -9.26 9.33
C GLU A 140 -7.66 -8.62 10.61
N LYS A 141 -8.32 -7.57 11.12
CA LYS A 141 -7.93 -6.93 12.38
C LYS A 141 -8.07 -7.87 13.57
N GLU A 142 -9.13 -8.67 13.63
CA GLU A 142 -9.33 -9.64 14.70
C GLU A 142 -8.21 -10.69 14.70
N LYS A 143 -7.86 -11.21 13.52
CA LYS A 143 -6.73 -12.13 13.36
C LYS A 143 -5.40 -11.50 13.80
N ASN A 144 -5.12 -10.27 13.38
CA ASN A 144 -3.88 -9.59 13.75
C ASN A 144 -3.77 -9.38 15.26
N VAL A 145 -4.87 -9.09 15.96
CA VAL A 145 -4.89 -9.00 17.43
C VAL A 145 -4.61 -10.35 18.08
N LEU A 146 -5.19 -11.44 17.55
CA LEU A 146 -4.93 -12.80 18.07
C LEU A 146 -3.48 -13.21 17.88
N GLU A 147 -2.89 -12.93 16.72
CA GLU A 147 -1.49 -13.20 16.44
C GLU A 147 -0.57 -12.37 17.35
N ALA A 148 -0.82 -11.07 17.50
CA ALA A 148 -0.06 -10.20 18.40
C ALA A 148 -0.10 -10.70 19.87
N ASN A 149 -1.26 -11.15 20.34
CA ASN A 149 -1.41 -11.71 21.68
C ASN A 149 -0.67 -13.04 21.85
N HIS A 150 -0.64 -13.89 20.81
CA HIS A 150 0.10 -15.16 20.85
C HIS A 150 1.62 -14.93 20.96
N TYR A 151 2.18 -14.02 20.18
CA TYR A 151 3.60 -13.66 20.24
C TYR A 151 3.99 -13.01 21.57
N HIS A 152 3.09 -12.18 22.15
CA HIS A 152 3.32 -11.58 23.46
C HIS A 152 3.42 -12.63 24.57
N SER A 153 2.53 -13.64 24.56
CA SER A 153 2.54 -14.74 25.54
C SER A 153 3.84 -15.55 25.49
N LEU A 154 4.31 -15.88 24.28
CA LEU A 154 5.55 -16.65 24.08
C LEU A 154 6.81 -15.88 24.54
N SER A 155 6.82 -14.55 24.39
CA SER A 155 7.95 -13.72 24.85
C SER A 155 7.99 -13.60 26.38
N THR A 156 6.84 -13.59 27.05
CA THR A 156 6.79 -13.51 28.52
C THR A 156 7.18 -14.82 29.21
N GLU A 157 7.00 -15.97 28.56
CA GLU A 157 7.42 -17.28 29.08
C GLU A 157 8.93 -17.50 28.95
N SER A 158 9.59 -16.92 27.93
CA SER A 158 11.04 -17.05 27.72
C SER A 158 11.90 -16.19 28.67
N CYS A 159 11.32 -15.25 29.42
CA CYS A 159 12.05 -14.37 30.34
C CYS A 159 12.03 -14.84 31.81
N CYS A 160 11.41 -15.99 32.09
CA CYS A 160 11.25 -16.51 33.46
C CYS A 160 12.19 -17.68 33.82
N ASP A 161 13.25 -17.95 33.05
CA ASP A 161 14.31 -18.92 33.37
C ASP A 161 15.66 -18.23 33.66
#